data_AF-V5H656-F1
#
_entry.id   AF-V5H656-F1
#
_cell.length_a   1.000
_cell.length_b   1.000
_cell.length_c   1.000
_cell.angle_alpha   90.00
_cell.angle_beta   90.00
_cell.angle_gamma   90.00
#
_symmetry.space_group_name_H-M   'P 1'
#
loop_
_entity.id
_entity.type
_entity.pdbx_description
1 polymer ?
#
loop_
_entity_poly.entity_id
_entity_poly.type
_entity_poly.pdbx_seq_one_letter_code
_entity_poly.pdbx_strand_id
1 'polypeptide(L)'
;MFFRLEEILQCHTLFGIALTQCVCEWDERERIGDVFLASFSKSVVLDIYSDFINNFSTAMETAKQAAKSKSAFSEFLKMKQIYSPDRLSFFGLMVKPVQRFPQFILLLQDLLKQTPKGHLDRMSLQLALTQLELLAEALNERKRAA
;
A
#
# COMPACT_ATOMS: atom_id res chain seq x y z
N MET A 1 -0.55 14.23 -12.38
CA MET A 1 0.31 14.21 -11.18
C MET A 1 -0.01 13.00 -10.30
N PHE A 2 -1.27 12.76 -9.92
CA PHE A 2 -1.68 11.62 -9.07
C PHE A 2 -2.31 10.48 -9.88
N PHE A 3 -1.55 9.89 -10.81
CA PHE A 3 -2.09 8.82 -11.67
C PHE A 3 -2.42 7.57 -10.84
N ARG A 4 -3.61 7.00 -11.04
CA ARG A 4 -4.12 5.79 -10.35
C ARG A 4 -4.36 5.87 -8.83
N LEU A 5 -4.25 7.07 -8.23
CA LEU A 5 -4.38 7.21 -6.78
C LEU A 5 -5.79 6.88 -6.27
N GLU A 6 -6.83 7.18 -7.06
CA GLU A 6 -8.22 6.87 -6.72
C GLU A 6 -8.47 5.36 -6.69
N GLU A 7 -7.94 4.62 -7.66
CA GLU A 7 -8.05 3.17 -7.71
C GLU A 7 -7.25 2.49 -6.59
N ILE A 8 -6.08 3.04 -6.23
CA ILE A 8 -5.34 2.61 -5.03
C ILE A 8 -6.20 2.85 -3.79
N LEU A 9 -6.79 4.04 -3.63
CA LEU A 9 -7.66 4.34 -2.51
C LEU A 9 -8.83 3.35 -2.44
N GLN A 10 -9.53 3.12 -3.56
CA GLN A 10 -10.64 2.18 -3.63
C GLN A 10 -10.23 0.76 -3.22
N CYS A 11 -9.07 0.28 -3.71
CA CYS A 11 -8.53 -1.02 -3.33
C CYS A 11 -8.32 -1.13 -1.81
N HIS A 12 -7.73 -0.11 -1.19
CA HIS A 12 -7.48 -0.11 0.26
C HIS A 12 -8.73 0.14 1.09
N THR A 13 -9.71 0.88 0.58
CA THR A 13 -11.03 1.05 1.23
C THR A 13 -11.77 -0.28 1.28
N LEU A 14 -11.82 -1.02 0.17
CA LEU A 14 -12.44 -2.34 0.13
C LEU A 14 -11.73 -3.33 1.05
N PHE A 15 -10.39 -3.32 1.05
CA PHE A 15 -9.60 -4.11 1.99
C PHE A 15 -9.92 -3.75 3.45
N GLY A 16 -10.04 -2.46 3.77
CA GLY A 16 -10.41 -1.98 5.10
C GLY A 16 -11.80 -2.47 5.55
N ILE A 17 -12.79 -2.43 4.66
CA ILE A 17 -14.15 -2.95 4.96
C ILE A 17 -14.08 -4.46 5.27
N ALA A 18 -13.37 -5.23 4.43
CA ALA A 18 -13.23 -6.67 4.64
C ALA A 18 -12.48 -7.01 5.94
N LEU A 19 -11.45 -6.22 6.28
CA LEU A 19 -10.76 -6.33 7.56
C LEU A 19 -11.69 -6.03 8.74
N THR A 20 -12.49 -4.97 8.68
CA THR A 20 -13.44 -4.63 9.74
C THR A 20 -14.44 -5.76 9.98
N GLN A 21 -14.98 -6.36 8.90
CA GLN A 21 -15.87 -7.51 8.99
C GLN A 21 -15.18 -8.72 9.64
N CYS A 22 -13.95 -9.01 9.24
CA CYS A 22 -13.14 -10.07 9.84
C CYS A 22 -12.93 -9.88 11.35
N VAL A 23 -12.71 -8.64 11.80
CA VAL A 23 -12.52 -8.33 13.22
C VAL A 23 -13.83 -8.46 14.00
N CYS A 24 -14.99 -8.15 13.40
CA CYS A 24 -16.28 -8.34 14.05
C CYS A 24 -16.60 -9.81 14.36
N GLU A 25 -16.06 -10.75 13.58
CA GLU A 25 -16.26 -12.21 13.74
C GLU A 25 -14.98 -12.91 14.25
N TRP A 26 -14.07 -12.17 14.90
CA TRP A 26 -12.73 -12.66 15.22
C TRP A 26 -12.76 -13.89 16.14
N ASP A 27 -13.55 -13.83 17.21
CA ASP A 27 -13.61 -14.88 18.24
C ASP A 27 -14.15 -16.22 17.72
N GLU A 28 -14.77 -16.24 16.53
CA GLU A 28 -15.29 -17.46 15.91
C GLU A 28 -14.37 -18.00 14.81
N ARG A 29 -13.75 -17.12 14.02
CA ARG A 29 -13.02 -17.51 12.81
C ARG A 29 -11.51 -17.49 12.97
N GLU A 30 -10.98 -16.49 13.67
CA GLU A 30 -9.53 -16.21 13.84
C GLU A 30 -8.72 -16.25 12.53
N ARG A 31 -9.32 -15.89 11.38
CA ARG A 31 -8.69 -15.99 10.05
C ARG A 31 -8.67 -14.66 9.32
N ILE A 32 -7.50 -14.26 8.84
CA ILE A 32 -7.32 -13.01 8.09
C ILE A 32 -6.57 -13.19 6.76
N GLY A 33 -5.88 -14.33 6.56
CA GLY A 33 -5.07 -14.55 5.36
C GLY A 33 -5.86 -14.43 4.06
N ASP A 34 -7.11 -14.92 4.05
CA ASP A 34 -8.00 -14.86 2.88
C ASP A 34 -8.33 -13.41 2.48
N VAL A 35 -8.40 -12.48 3.44
CA VAL A 35 -8.69 -11.06 3.18
C VAL A 35 -7.56 -10.41 2.39
N PHE A 36 -6.31 -10.72 2.73
CA PHE A 36 -5.13 -10.25 1.98
C PHE A 36 -5.10 -10.85 0.57
N LEU A 37 -5.35 -12.16 0.44
CA LEU A 37 -5.40 -12.83 -0.85
C LEU A 37 -6.47 -12.21 -1.77
N ALA A 38 -7.70 -12.07 -1.28
CA ALA A 38 -8.81 -11.52 -2.06
C ALA A 38 -8.55 -10.08 -2.52
N SER A 39 -7.76 -9.32 -1.76
CA SER A 39 -7.50 -7.91 -2.01
C SER A 39 -6.30 -7.68 -2.95
N PHE A 40 -5.21 -8.43 -2.81
CA PHE A 40 -3.94 -8.11 -3.46
C PHE A 40 -3.46 -9.15 -4.48
N SER A 41 -4.13 -10.29 -4.65
CA SER A 41 -3.77 -11.30 -5.68
C SER A 41 -4.24 -10.97 -7.10
N LYS A 42 -5.10 -9.97 -7.26
CA LYS A 42 -5.70 -9.64 -8.57
C LYS A 42 -4.68 -8.92 -9.45
N SER A 43 -4.54 -9.34 -10.71
CA SER A 43 -3.63 -8.71 -11.69
C SER A 43 -3.85 -7.21 -11.85
N VAL A 44 -5.10 -6.75 -11.73
CA VAL A 44 -5.46 -5.32 -11.79
C VAL A 44 -4.72 -4.49 -10.73
N VAL A 45 -4.41 -5.05 -9.56
CA VAL A 45 -3.67 -4.36 -8.50
C VAL A 45 -2.23 -4.10 -8.95
N LEU A 46 -1.59 -5.09 -9.56
CA LEU A 46 -0.24 -4.96 -10.12
C LEU A 46 -0.22 -3.85 -11.18
N ASP A 47 -1.20 -3.81 -12.07
CA ASP A 47 -1.27 -2.80 -13.13
C ASP A 47 -1.48 -1.39 -12.56
N ILE A 48 -2.45 -1.21 -11.66
CA ILE A 48 -2.71 0.06 -10.95
C ILE A 48 -1.45 0.59 -10.26
N TYR A 49 -0.76 -0.27 -9.50
CA TYR A 49 0.42 0.14 -8.77
C TYR A 49 1.62 0.39 -9.66
N SER A 50 1.80 -0.40 -10.73
CA SER A 50 2.84 -0.18 -11.73
C SER A 50 2.68 1.18 -12.38
N ASP A 51 1.47 1.51 -12.81
CA ASP A 51 1.11 2.81 -13.38
C ASP A 51 1.42 3.98 -12.42
N PHE A 52 1.02 3.85 -11.15
CA PHE A 52 1.33 4.85 -10.11
C PHE A 52 2.84 5.03 -9.94
N ILE A 53 3.58 3.92 -9.83
CA ILE A 53 5.02 3.88 -9.59
C ILE A 53 5.81 4.45 -10.77
N ASN A 54 5.39 4.18 -12.00
CA ASN A 54 6.05 4.68 -13.20
C ASN A 54 5.89 6.20 -13.33
N ASN A 55 4.71 6.74 -13.03
CA ASN A 55 4.48 8.19 -13.00
C ASN A 55 5.05 8.88 -11.73
N PHE A 56 5.42 8.12 -10.69
CA PHE A 56 5.85 8.65 -9.40
C PHE A 56 7.02 9.64 -9.51
N SER A 57 8.08 9.26 -10.23
CA SER A 57 9.30 10.09 -10.35
C SER A 57 8.98 11.45 -10.98
N THR A 58 8.26 11.43 -12.11
CA THR A 58 7.81 12.64 -12.82
C THR A 58 6.94 13.53 -11.95
N ALA A 59 5.98 12.94 -11.22
CA ALA A 59 5.12 13.69 -10.31
C ALA A 59 5.91 14.37 -9.18
N MET A 60 6.86 13.66 -8.58
CA MET A 60 7.72 14.16 -7.50
C MET A 60 8.63 15.29 -7.98
N GLU A 61 9.26 15.15 -9.15
CA GLU A 61 10.10 16.20 -9.74
C GLU A 61 9.30 17.43 -10.10
N THR A 62 8.12 17.26 -10.71
CA THR A 62 7.22 18.36 -11.04
C THR A 62 6.82 19.14 -9.78
N ALA A 63 6.46 18.44 -8.70
CA ALA A 63 6.12 19.07 -7.43
C ALA A 63 7.31 19.81 -6.80
N LYS A 64 8.53 19.22 -6.85
CA LYS A 64 9.75 19.88 -6.36
C LYS A 64 10.07 21.15 -7.15
N GLN A 65 10.00 21.10 -8.48
CA GLN A 65 10.24 22.26 -9.34
C GLN A 65 9.20 23.36 -9.09
N ALA A 66 7.93 22.99 -8.95
CA ALA A 66 6.86 23.93 -8.60
C ALA A 66 7.10 24.59 -7.23
N ALA A 67 7.52 23.81 -6.22
CA ALA A 67 7.82 24.33 -4.88
C ALA A 67 9.03 25.27 -4.89
N LYS A 68 10.02 25.02 -5.75
CA LYS A 68 11.19 25.91 -5.91
C LYS A 68 10.87 27.19 -6.65
N SER A 69 10.02 27.13 -7.68
CA SER A 69 9.71 28.27 -8.55
C SER A 69 8.56 29.15 -8.05
N LYS A 70 7.66 28.63 -7.21
CA LYS A 70 6.44 29.32 -6.75
C LYS A 70 6.37 29.36 -5.23
N SER A 71 6.68 30.51 -4.64
CA SER A 71 6.67 30.71 -3.18
C SER A 71 5.32 30.39 -2.54
N ALA A 72 4.21 30.81 -3.15
CA ALA A 72 2.85 30.50 -2.67
C ALA A 72 2.58 28.99 -2.59
N PHE A 73 3.08 28.21 -3.56
CA PHE A 73 2.92 26.76 -3.54
C PHE A 73 3.80 26.11 -2.46
N SER A 74 5.04 26.57 -2.29
CA SER A 74 5.91 26.13 -1.20
C SER A 74 5.28 26.37 0.17
N GLU A 75 4.71 27.57 0.38
CA GLU A 75 4.04 27.92 1.62
C GLU A 75 2.79 27.08 1.85
N PHE A 76 2.00 26.83 0.79
CA PHE A 76 0.87 25.91 0.84
C PHE A 76 1.29 24.51 1.31
N LEU A 77 2.37 23.94 0.77
CA LEU A 77 2.85 22.61 1.18
C LEU A 77 3.29 22.59 2.65
N LYS A 78 3.99 23.64 3.11
CA LYS A 78 4.40 23.76 4.52
C LYS A 78 3.20 23.86 5.46
N MET A 79 2.23 24.70 5.12
CA MET A 79 1.02 24.86 5.92
C MET A 79 0.25 23.54 6.00
N LYS A 80 0.06 22.85 4.86
CA LYS A 80 -0.59 21.53 4.86
C LYS A 80 0.16 20.49 5.70
N GLN A 81 1.49 20.52 5.71
CA GLN A 81 2.28 19.65 6.58
C GLN A 81 2.07 19.97 8.07
N ILE A 82 2.06 21.25 8.46
CA ILE A 82 1.87 21.67 9.87
C ILE A 82 0.51 21.21 10.41
N TYR A 83 -0.54 21.35 9.61
CA TYR A 83 -1.90 20.96 10.00
C TYR A 83 -2.20 19.47 9.78
N SER A 84 -1.30 18.72 9.15
CA SER A 84 -1.50 17.29 8.95
C SER A 84 -1.34 16.53 10.29
N PRO A 85 -2.24 15.60 10.63
CA PRO A 85 -2.14 14.81 11.85
C PRO A 85 -0.83 14.04 11.98
N ASP A 86 -0.29 13.56 10.86
CA ASP A 86 0.96 12.80 10.79
C ASP A 86 2.21 13.68 10.64
N ARG A 87 2.02 14.99 10.44
CA ARG A 87 3.06 16.00 10.16
C ARG A 87 4.00 15.61 9.01
N LEU A 88 3.55 14.73 8.11
CA LEU A 88 4.32 14.30 6.96
C LEU A 88 4.31 15.36 5.86
N SER A 89 5.44 15.54 5.21
CA SER A 89 5.50 16.35 4.01
C SER A 89 4.70 15.68 2.89
N PHE A 90 4.24 16.47 1.92
CA PHE A 90 3.64 15.95 0.68
C PHE A 90 4.47 14.83 0.05
N PHE A 91 5.79 15.00 0.00
CA PHE A 91 6.72 14.01 -0.53
C PHE A 91 6.76 12.73 0.32
N GLY A 92 6.68 12.85 1.65
CA GLY A 92 6.59 11.70 2.54
C GLY A 92 5.28 10.93 2.38
N LEU A 93 4.16 11.64 2.20
CA LEU A 93 2.85 11.03 1.92
C LEU A 93 2.84 10.26 0.60
N MET A 94 3.42 10.85 -0.44
CA MET A 94 3.49 10.24 -1.77
C MET A 94 4.20 8.88 -1.77
N VAL A 95 5.19 8.67 -0.89
CA VAL A 95 5.94 7.40 -0.81
C VAL A 95 5.13 6.27 -0.14
N LYS A 96 4.08 6.60 0.63
CA LYS A 96 3.31 5.63 1.44
C LYS A 96 2.72 4.46 0.63
N PRO A 97 2.10 4.64 -0.55
CA PRO A 97 1.54 3.52 -1.31
C PRO A 97 2.60 2.48 -1.68
N VAL A 98 3.83 2.90 -2.01
CA VAL A 98 4.94 2.00 -2.36
C VAL A 98 5.46 1.25 -1.13
N GLN A 99 5.56 1.94 0.00
CA GLN A 99 6.01 1.34 1.27
C GLN A 99 5.02 0.35 1.87
N ARG A 100 3.77 0.34 1.42
CA ARG A 100 2.70 -0.45 2.03
C ARG A 100 2.93 -1.96 1.87
N PHE A 101 3.42 -2.42 0.72
CA PHE A 101 3.65 -3.85 0.50
C PHE A 101 4.78 -4.43 1.36
N PRO A 102 5.96 -3.80 1.47
CA PRO A 102 6.98 -4.23 2.44
C PRO A 102 6.45 -4.33 3.87
N GLN A 103 5.59 -3.39 4.30
CA GLN A 103 4.98 -3.42 5.63
C GLN A 103 4.03 -4.61 5.80
N PHE A 104 3.21 -4.91 4.79
CA PHE A 104 2.32 -6.08 4.84
C PHE A 104 3.08 -7.39 4.84
N ILE A 105 4.18 -7.50 4.08
CA ILE A 105 5.06 -8.67 4.08
C ILE A 105 5.59 -8.92 5.50
N LEU A 106 6.16 -7.90 6.15
CA LEU A 106 6.67 -8.03 7.52
C LEU A 106 5.56 -8.41 8.51
N LEU A 107 4.38 -7.78 8.39
CA LEU A 107 3.24 -8.08 9.25
C LEU A 107 2.78 -9.54 9.11
N LEU A 108 2.65 -10.04 7.87
CA LEU A 108 2.23 -11.42 7.62
C LEU A 108 3.30 -12.43 8.02
N GLN A 109 4.59 -12.11 7.86
CA GLN A 109 5.67 -12.94 8.37
C GLN A 109 5.58 -13.12 9.88
N ASP A 110 5.36 -12.03 10.62
CA ASP A 110 5.24 -12.08 12.07
C ASP A 110 3.96 -12.79 12.51
N LEU A 111 2.83 -12.54 11.84
CA LEU A 111 1.57 -13.23 12.11
C LEU A 111 1.70 -14.74 11.87
N LEU A 112 2.34 -15.14 10.77
CA LEU A 112 2.56 -16.54 10.43
C LEU A 112 3.49 -17.25 11.44
N LYS A 113 4.49 -16.55 12.01
CA LYS A 113 5.34 -17.09 13.08
C LYS A 113 4.52 -17.38 14.34
N GLN A 114 3.56 -16.54 14.66
CA GLN A 114 2.69 -16.67 15.85
C GLN A 114 1.51 -17.63 15.63
N THR A 115 1.26 -18.07 14.40
CA THR A 115 0.14 -18.96 14.06
C THR A 115 0.54 -20.44 14.19
N PRO A 116 -0.09 -21.27 15.05
CA PRO A 116 0.32 -22.67 15.27
C PRO A 116 0.29 -23.56 14.03
N LYS A 117 1.16 -24.59 13.99
CA LYS A 117 1.16 -25.64 12.96
C LYS A 117 -0.09 -26.50 13.10
N GLY A 118 -1.14 -26.18 12.35
CA GLY A 118 -2.46 -26.82 12.45
C GLY A 118 -3.61 -25.81 12.51
N HIS A 119 -3.30 -24.53 12.74
CA HIS A 119 -4.27 -23.47 12.65
C HIS A 119 -4.79 -23.32 11.21
N LEU A 120 -6.09 -23.10 11.07
CA LEU A 120 -6.79 -23.11 9.78
C LEU A 120 -6.38 -21.94 8.87
N ASP A 121 -5.95 -20.81 9.44
CA ASP A 121 -5.46 -19.65 8.68
C ASP A 121 -4.02 -19.80 8.17
N ARG A 122 -3.25 -20.77 8.68
CA ARG A 122 -1.80 -20.81 8.44
C ARG A 122 -1.45 -20.91 6.95
N MET A 123 -2.23 -21.71 6.20
CA MET A 123 -2.05 -21.85 4.74
C MET A 123 -2.39 -20.55 4.01
N SER A 124 -3.53 -19.93 4.34
CA SER A 124 -3.96 -18.66 3.74
C SER A 124 -2.96 -17.54 4.02
N LEU A 125 -2.40 -17.47 5.23
CA LEU A 125 -1.34 -16.51 5.58
C LEU A 125 -0.05 -16.74 4.76
N GLN A 126 0.37 -18.00 4.60
CA GLN A 126 1.54 -18.34 3.79
C GLN A 126 1.34 -17.94 2.32
N LEU A 127 0.16 -18.24 1.77
CA LEU A 127 -0.19 -17.85 0.40
C LEU A 127 -0.26 -16.33 0.24
N ALA A 128 -0.89 -15.63 1.19
CA ALA A 128 -0.97 -14.17 1.19
C ALA A 128 0.42 -13.53 1.20
N LEU A 129 1.32 -14.04 2.04
CA LEU A 129 2.70 -13.60 2.12
C LEU A 129 3.41 -13.77 0.78
N THR A 130 3.37 -14.97 0.20
CA THR A 130 4.00 -15.25 -1.09
C THR A 130 3.43 -14.38 -2.21
N GLN A 131 2.11 -14.16 -2.26
CA GLN A 131 1.50 -13.28 -3.27
C GLN A 131 1.97 -11.83 -3.14
N LEU A 132 2.12 -11.33 -1.91
CA LEU A 132 2.62 -9.97 -1.68
C LEU A 132 4.11 -9.83 -2.02
N GLU A 133 4.93 -10.85 -1.75
CA GLU A 133 6.33 -10.89 -2.15
C GLU A 133 6.47 -10.86 -3.68
N LEU A 134 5.70 -11.70 -4.40
CA LEU A 134 5.65 -11.71 -5.86
C LEU A 134 5.16 -10.39 -6.44
N LEU A 135 4.14 -9.77 -5.84
CA LEU A 135 3.65 -8.46 -6.25
C LEU A 135 4.74 -7.39 -6.09
N ALA A 136 5.43 -7.36 -4.95
CA ALA A 136 6.51 -6.41 -4.70
C ALA A 136 7.69 -6.58 -5.66
N GLU A 137 8.07 -7.82 -5.96
CA GLU A 137 9.09 -8.15 -6.94
C GLU A 137 8.68 -7.70 -8.36
N ALA A 138 7.46 -8.04 -8.78
CA ALA A 138 6.93 -7.65 -10.09
C ALA A 138 6.86 -6.12 -10.26
N LEU A 139 6.47 -5.38 -9.23
CA LEU A 139 6.47 -3.91 -9.24
C LEU A 139 7.89 -3.34 -9.39
N ASN A 140 8.87 -3.96 -8.72
CA ASN A 140 10.27 -3.56 -8.84
C ASN A 140 10.85 -3.83 -10.23
N GLU A 141 10.54 -4.98 -10.83
CA GLU A 141 10.96 -5.30 -12.20
C GLU A 141 10.30 -4.37 -13.23
N ARG A 142 8.99 -4.11 -13.13
CA ARG A 142 8.29 -3.17 -14.03
C ARG A 142 8.84 -1.74 -13.93
N LYS A 143 9.21 -1.28 -12.74
CA LYS A 143 9.91 0.01 -12.54
C LYS A 143 11.24 0.04 -13.28
N ARG A 144 12.00 -1.07 -13.24
CA ARG A 144 13.34 -1.16 -13.83
C ARG A 144 13.31 -1.17 -15.36
N ALA A 145 12.23 -1.68 -15.95
CA ALA A 145 12.02 -1.77 -17.38
C ALA A 145 11.36 -0.52 -18.01
N ALA A 146 10.86 0.41 -17.20
CA ALA A 146 10.20 1.66 -17.62
C ALA A 146 11.18 2.82 -17.69
#